data_AF-A0A6G0W759-F1
#
_entry.id   AF-A0A6G0W759-F1
#
_cell.length_a   1.000
_cell.length_b   1.000
_cell.length_c   1.000
_cell.angle_alpha   90.00
_cell.angle_beta   90.00
_cell.angle_gamma   90.00
#
_symmetry.space_group_name_H-M   'P 1'
#
loop_
_entity.id
_entity.type
_entity.pdbx_description
1 polymer ?
#
loop_
_entity_poly.entity_id
_entity_poly.type
_entity_poly.pdbx_seq_one_letter_code
_entity_poly.pdbx_strand_id
1 'polypeptide(L)'
;MTTSVQIGFELSNVHFPARIGLFRVCLSRDGQSFRIWLESKQTKEQWECLVKDFNDHAPTGANYTLPSSVILTSLQDSLALLDKQKKKEMDDENGCMVMLCGAKHDSLELVLTLKAFRSLEAQYVFKMTPMTIEKVAVLEAKIRDLEEALEKKKPVIFSASSTNVASPQSRVVWNSSAISNEDYFELSEDMKVVMILERGLYEIQMTGRVQNWNGMVETVHCLVDGVSVAAALVGESRLFGMNLLLLLDEDSEIKFKSCGKYNLDSGCTLKIVLVQEMSNDIECE
;
A
#
# COMPACT_ATOMS: atom_id res chain seq x y z
N MET A 1 10.71 30.58 -24.41
CA MET A 1 10.04 30.64 -23.11
C MET A 1 9.38 29.28 -22.91
N THR A 2 9.98 28.42 -22.09
CA THR A 2 9.47 27.09 -21.79
C THR A 2 8.33 27.27 -20.79
N THR A 3 7.07 27.13 -21.21
CA THR A 3 5.94 27.09 -20.29
C THR A 3 6.07 25.84 -19.43
N SER A 4 6.15 26.03 -18.12
CA SER A 4 6.22 24.93 -17.15
C SER A 4 4.86 24.25 -17.07
N VAL A 5 4.79 22.96 -17.41
CA VAL A 5 3.62 22.12 -17.15
C VAL A 5 3.48 21.96 -15.64
N GLN A 6 2.34 22.37 -15.09
CA GLN A 6 2.05 22.19 -13.68
C GLN A 6 1.16 20.96 -13.52
N ILE A 7 1.73 19.88 -12.97
CA ILE A 7 0.97 18.68 -12.63
C ILE A 7 0.06 19.03 -11.45
N GLY A 8 -1.26 18.89 -11.64
CA GLY A 8 -2.24 19.20 -10.61
C GLY A 8 -2.77 17.95 -9.90
N PHE A 9 -2.68 16.77 -10.54
CA PHE A 9 -3.27 15.53 -10.04
C PHE A 9 -2.75 14.33 -10.84
N GLU A 10 -2.29 13.28 -10.17
CA GLU A 10 -1.83 12.04 -10.80
C GLU A 10 -2.27 10.82 -9.98
N LEU A 11 -2.75 9.78 -10.68
CA LEU A 11 -3.17 8.51 -10.12
C LEU A 11 -2.55 7.36 -10.92
N SER A 12 -2.07 6.33 -10.23
CA SER A 12 -1.31 5.25 -10.88
C SER A 12 -2.10 3.98 -11.18
N ASN A 13 -3.24 3.74 -10.53
CA ASN A 13 -3.94 2.45 -10.57
C ASN A 13 -5.45 2.59 -10.78
N VAL A 14 -5.86 3.50 -11.66
CA VAL A 14 -7.27 3.72 -11.98
C VAL A 14 -7.84 2.53 -12.74
N HIS A 15 -8.91 1.93 -12.22
CA HIS A 15 -9.63 0.84 -12.87
C HIS A 15 -10.97 1.33 -13.41
N PHE A 16 -11.13 1.37 -14.74
CA PHE A 16 -12.40 1.67 -15.38
C PHE A 16 -13.23 0.39 -15.56
N PRO A 17 -14.46 0.29 -15.04
CA PRO A 17 -15.25 -0.96 -15.09
C PRO A 17 -15.44 -1.56 -16.49
N ALA A 18 -15.56 -0.71 -17.50
CA ALA A 18 -15.77 -1.13 -18.89
C ALA A 18 -14.47 -1.52 -19.63
N ARG A 19 -13.30 -1.48 -18.97
CA ARG A 19 -11.99 -1.71 -19.60
C ARG A 19 -11.16 -2.72 -18.81
N ILE A 20 -10.38 -3.49 -19.56
CA ILE A 20 -9.42 -4.43 -18.99
C ILE A 20 -8.12 -3.68 -18.70
N GLY A 21 -7.57 -3.91 -17.51
CA GLY A 21 -6.27 -3.39 -17.10
C GLY A 21 -6.36 -2.16 -16.20
N LEU A 22 -5.19 -1.73 -15.74
CA LEU A 22 -5.03 -0.53 -14.92
C LEU A 22 -4.51 0.61 -15.79
N PHE A 23 -4.96 1.81 -15.46
CA PHE A 23 -4.58 3.03 -16.15
C PHE A 23 -3.88 3.98 -15.19
N ARG A 24 -2.84 4.65 -15.69
CA ARG A 24 -2.30 5.86 -15.06
C ARG A 24 -3.04 7.06 -15.65
N VAL A 25 -3.43 7.99 -14.79
CA VAL A 25 -4.18 9.18 -15.16
C VAL A 25 -3.47 10.40 -14.63
N CYS A 26 -3.20 11.37 -15.49
CA CYS A 26 -2.61 12.64 -15.10
C CYS A 26 -3.50 13.79 -15.58
N LEU A 27 -3.86 14.68 -14.68
CA LEU A 27 -4.49 15.96 -14.98
C LEU A 27 -3.47 17.05 -14.69
N SER A 28 -3.11 17.78 -15.74
CA SER A 28 -2.10 18.83 -15.67
C SER A 28 -2.62 20.11 -16.32
N ARG A 29 -2.00 21.23 -15.96
CA ARG A 29 -2.27 22.52 -16.58
C ARG A 29 -1.09 22.90 -17.46
N ASP A 30 -1.38 23.21 -18.72
CA ASP A 30 -0.43 23.75 -19.68
C ASP A 30 -0.88 25.17 -20.07
N GLY A 31 -0.35 26.15 -19.33
CA GLY A 31 -0.75 27.55 -19.46
C GLY A 31 -2.25 27.75 -19.16
N GLN A 32 -3.02 28.06 -20.21
CA GLN A 32 -4.47 28.28 -20.11
C GLN A 32 -5.31 27.03 -20.40
N SER A 33 -4.71 25.95 -20.89
CA SER A 33 -5.40 24.71 -21.20
C SER A 33 -5.16 23.66 -20.12
N PHE A 34 -6.14 22.78 -19.93
CA PHE A 34 -5.98 21.58 -19.12
C PHE A 34 -5.65 20.40 -20.04
N ARG A 35 -4.76 19.53 -19.60
CA ARG A 35 -4.40 18.30 -20.29
C ARG A 35 -4.82 17.12 -19.43
N ILE A 36 -5.68 16.29 -20.00
CA ILE A 36 -6.03 14.97 -19.48
C ILE A 36 -5.16 13.97 -20.24
N TRP A 37 -4.36 13.20 -19.52
CA TRP A 37 -3.50 12.16 -20.09
C TRP A 37 -3.79 10.82 -19.44
N LEU A 38 -3.83 9.78 -20.27
CA LEU A 38 -4.08 8.39 -19.88
C LEU A 38 -2.96 7.50 -20.43
N GLU A 39 -2.49 6.56 -19.62
CA GLU A 39 -1.60 5.46 -20.05
C GLU A 39 -2.18 4.13 -19.62
N SER A 40 -2.30 3.17 -20.55
CA SER A 40 -2.55 1.78 -20.21
C SER A 40 -1.28 1.16 -19.64
N LYS A 41 -1.28 0.70 -18.38
CA LYS A 41 -0.11 0.03 -17.80
C LYS A 41 0.22 -1.31 -18.48
N GLN A 42 -0.78 -1.93 -19.11
CA GLN A 42 -0.61 -3.21 -19.80
C GLN A 42 0.01 -3.04 -21.19
N THR A 43 -0.59 -2.18 -22.03
CA THR A 43 -0.17 -2.03 -23.44
C THR A 43 0.85 -0.91 -23.63
N LYS A 44 0.97 -0.01 -22.64
CA LYS A 44 1.76 1.22 -22.69
C LYS A 44 1.30 2.24 -23.72
N GLU A 45 0.14 2.03 -24.33
CA GLU A 45 -0.52 3.03 -25.16
C GLU A 45 -0.94 4.23 -24.32
N GLN A 46 -0.90 5.41 -24.92
CA GLN A 46 -1.17 6.68 -24.28
C GLN A 46 -2.15 7.48 -25.12
N TRP A 47 -2.99 8.23 -24.42
CA TRP A 47 -3.93 9.14 -25.03
C TRP A 47 -3.98 10.46 -24.28
N GLU A 48 -4.30 11.52 -25.00
CA GLU A 48 -4.47 12.84 -24.41
C GLU A 48 -5.70 13.58 -24.92
N CYS A 49 -6.24 14.45 -24.06
CA CYS A 49 -7.25 15.43 -24.42
C CYS A 49 -6.82 16.80 -23.89
N LEU A 50 -6.69 17.78 -24.79
CA LEU A 50 -6.43 19.18 -24.44
C LEU A 50 -7.77 19.92 -24.33
N VAL A 51 -8.09 20.35 -23.12
CA VAL A 51 -9.33 21.07 -22.78
C VAL A 51 -9.01 22.57 -22.69
N LYS A 52 -9.54 23.34 -23.63
CA LYS A 52 -9.46 24.81 -23.62
C LYS A 52 -10.66 25.43 -22.89
N ASP A 53 -11.84 24.90 -23.19
CA ASP A 53 -13.09 25.20 -22.50
C ASP A 53 -13.80 23.86 -22.24
N PHE A 54 -14.24 23.64 -21.00
CA PHE A 54 -14.98 22.44 -20.65
C PHE A 54 -16.36 22.37 -21.31
N ASN A 55 -16.93 23.50 -21.70
CA ASN A 55 -18.23 23.54 -22.38
C ASN A 55 -18.18 22.92 -23.78
N ASP A 56 -17.02 22.92 -24.43
CA ASP A 56 -16.80 22.25 -25.73
C ASP A 56 -16.97 20.73 -25.64
N HIS A 57 -16.96 20.18 -24.41
CA HIS A 57 -17.09 18.76 -24.13
C HIS A 57 -18.52 18.37 -23.70
N ALA A 58 -19.45 19.32 -23.57
CA ALA A 58 -20.85 19.00 -23.33
C ALA A 58 -21.52 18.47 -24.62
N PRO A 59 -22.55 17.60 -24.52
CA PRO A 59 -23.37 17.19 -25.66
C PRO A 59 -23.93 18.37 -26.44
N THR A 60 -24.02 18.22 -27.76
CA THR A 60 -24.60 19.25 -28.64
C THR A 60 -26.03 19.57 -28.21
N GLY A 61 -26.31 20.84 -27.92
CA GLY A 61 -27.63 21.30 -27.47
C GLY A 61 -27.88 21.15 -25.97
N ALA A 62 -26.85 20.84 -25.16
CA ALA A 62 -26.93 20.90 -23.71
C ALA A 62 -27.41 22.29 -23.25
N ASN A 63 -28.39 22.32 -22.34
CA ASN A 63 -28.97 23.54 -21.78
C ASN A 63 -28.37 23.90 -20.40
N TYR A 64 -27.16 23.43 -20.13
CA TYR A 64 -26.44 23.66 -18.89
C TYR A 64 -25.02 24.13 -19.16
N THR A 65 -24.46 24.85 -18.18
CA THR A 65 -23.07 25.27 -18.17
C THR A 65 -22.63 25.20 -16.72
N LEU A 66 -21.72 24.28 -16.42
CA LEU A 66 -21.14 24.19 -15.08
C LEU A 66 -19.81 24.96 -15.03
N PRO A 67 -19.45 25.53 -13.88
CA PRO A 67 -18.12 26.12 -13.71
C PRO A 67 -17.03 25.07 -13.95
N SER A 68 -15.95 25.44 -14.64
CA SER A 68 -14.82 24.53 -14.92
C SER A 68 -14.23 23.91 -13.66
N SER A 69 -14.24 24.64 -12.54
CA SER A 69 -13.79 24.11 -11.24
C SER A 69 -14.64 22.94 -10.76
N VAL A 70 -15.96 23.02 -10.90
CA VAL A 70 -16.89 21.94 -10.51
C VAL A 70 -16.63 20.69 -11.35
N ILE A 71 -16.45 20.86 -12.67
CA ILE A 71 -16.18 19.76 -13.59
C ILE A 71 -14.84 19.10 -13.24
N LEU A 72 -13.79 19.90 -13.02
CA LEU A 72 -12.45 19.42 -12.70
C LEU A 72 -12.41 18.69 -11.35
N THR A 73 -12.98 19.26 -10.29
CA THR A 73 -13.04 18.64 -8.97
C THR A 73 -13.83 17.34 -9.02
N SER A 74 -14.98 17.32 -9.71
CA SER A 74 -15.80 16.10 -9.84
C SER A 74 -15.07 15.00 -10.62
N LEU A 75 -14.30 15.37 -11.64
CA LEU A 75 -13.45 14.45 -12.39
C LEU A 75 -12.34 13.87 -11.49
N GLN A 76 -11.64 14.72 -10.74
CA GLN A 76 -10.59 14.33 -9.79
C GLN A 76 -11.13 13.37 -8.73
N ASP A 77 -12.22 13.74 -8.07
CA ASP A 77 -12.81 12.95 -6.99
C ASP A 77 -13.27 11.58 -7.49
N SER A 78 -13.93 11.55 -8.66
CA SER A 78 -14.39 10.28 -9.24
C SER A 78 -13.24 9.37 -9.67
N LEU A 79 -12.19 9.94 -10.27
CA LEU A 79 -11.00 9.16 -10.63
C LEU A 79 -10.26 8.65 -9.38
N ALA A 80 -10.20 9.45 -8.30
CA ALA A 80 -9.60 9.03 -7.04
C ALA A 80 -10.37 7.87 -6.40
N LEU A 81 -11.70 7.83 -6.53
CA LEU A 81 -12.49 6.68 -6.12
C LEU A 81 -12.17 5.43 -6.94
N LEU A 82 -12.03 5.56 -8.26
CA LEU A 82 -11.65 4.45 -9.15
C LEU A 82 -10.22 3.93 -8.92
N ASP A 83 -9.31 4.75 -8.37
CA ASP A 83 -7.95 4.33 -7.97
C ASP A 83 -7.96 3.53 -6.66
N LYS A 84 -8.85 3.89 -5.73
CA LYS A 84 -9.00 3.21 -4.42
C LYS A 84 -9.82 1.92 -4.48
N GLN A 85 -10.74 1.80 -5.43
CA GLN A 85 -11.68 0.68 -5.49
C GLN A 85 -11.06 -0.62 -6.03
N LYS A 86 -11.03 -1.67 -5.19
CA LYS A 86 -10.85 -3.05 -5.64
C LYS A 86 -12.20 -3.59 -6.13
N LYS A 87 -12.48 -3.48 -7.43
CA LYS A 87 -13.47 -4.29 -8.15
C LYS A 87 -14.90 -4.35 -7.54
N LYS A 88 -15.38 -3.30 -6.88
CA LYS A 88 -16.79 -3.22 -6.42
C LYS A 88 -17.64 -2.61 -7.54
N GLU A 89 -18.86 -3.13 -7.73
CA GLU A 89 -19.84 -2.54 -8.64
C GLU A 89 -20.13 -1.09 -8.18
N MET A 90 -20.20 -0.14 -9.12
CA MET A 90 -20.60 1.23 -8.79
C MET A 90 -22.06 1.21 -8.34
N ASP A 91 -22.31 1.38 -7.05
CA ASP A 91 -23.61 1.84 -6.59
C ASP A 91 -23.82 3.28 -7.07
N ASP A 92 -24.98 3.53 -7.67
CA ASP A 92 -25.41 4.81 -8.27
C ASP A 92 -25.65 5.92 -7.22
N GLU A 93 -25.21 5.72 -5.98
CA GLU A 93 -25.48 6.62 -4.86
C GLU A 93 -24.62 7.90 -4.90
N ASN A 94 -23.44 7.86 -5.52
CA ASN A 94 -22.45 8.94 -5.37
C ASN A 94 -22.63 10.14 -6.31
N GLY A 95 -23.70 10.17 -7.11
CA GLY A 95 -24.06 11.33 -7.94
C GLY A 95 -23.01 11.75 -8.99
N CYS A 96 -21.91 11.01 -9.15
CA CYS A 96 -20.85 11.32 -10.11
C CYS A 96 -20.21 10.02 -10.60
N MET A 97 -20.03 9.90 -11.91
CA MET A 97 -19.52 8.70 -12.56
C MET A 97 -18.53 9.07 -13.66
N VAL A 98 -17.42 8.32 -13.72
CA VAL A 98 -16.45 8.43 -14.80
C VAL A 98 -16.32 7.08 -15.50
N MET A 99 -16.45 7.10 -16.83
CA MET A 99 -16.31 5.91 -17.68
C MET A 99 -15.28 6.15 -18.78
N LEU A 100 -14.57 5.09 -19.16
CA LEU A 100 -13.65 5.11 -20.30
C LEU A 100 -14.22 4.24 -21.44
N CYS A 101 -14.95 4.88 -22.34
CA CYS A 101 -15.66 4.24 -23.44
C CYS A 101 -14.75 4.06 -24.67
N GLY A 102 -15.12 3.12 -25.54
CA GLY A 102 -14.47 2.95 -26.85
C GLY A 102 -15.24 3.69 -27.91
N ALA A 103 -14.57 4.59 -28.61
CA ALA A 103 -15.08 5.19 -29.82
C ALA A 103 -14.64 4.37 -31.04
N LYS A 104 -15.13 4.77 -32.23
CA LYS A 104 -14.76 4.10 -33.49
C LYS A 104 -13.27 4.33 -33.79
N HIS A 105 -12.58 3.31 -34.29
CA HIS A 105 -11.16 3.37 -34.71
C HIS A 105 -10.15 3.77 -33.59
N ASP A 106 -9.95 2.92 -32.58
CA ASP A 106 -8.93 3.05 -31.50
C ASP A 106 -8.92 4.38 -30.71
N SER A 107 -9.97 5.18 -30.84
CA SER A 107 -10.16 6.38 -30.04
C SER A 107 -10.86 6.05 -28.72
N LEU A 108 -10.42 6.68 -27.63
CA LEU A 108 -11.05 6.55 -26.32
C LEU A 108 -11.88 7.80 -26.02
N GLU A 109 -12.96 7.63 -25.28
CA GLU A 109 -13.75 8.73 -24.74
C GLU A 109 -13.82 8.59 -23.23
N LEU A 110 -13.29 9.57 -22.51
CA LEU A 110 -13.47 9.69 -21.07
C LEU A 110 -14.75 10.48 -20.82
N VAL A 111 -15.75 9.83 -20.23
CA VAL A 111 -17.09 10.40 -20.02
C VAL A 111 -17.28 10.65 -18.53
N LEU A 112 -17.51 11.91 -18.16
CA LEU A 112 -17.92 12.33 -16.82
C LEU A 112 -19.43 12.58 -16.83
N THR A 113 -20.16 11.87 -15.98
CA THR A 113 -21.59 12.08 -15.74
C THR A 113 -21.79 12.56 -14.31
N LEU A 114 -22.37 13.75 -14.13
CA LEU A 114 -22.77 14.31 -12.84
C LEU A 114 -24.30 14.26 -12.73
N LYS A 115 -24.80 13.64 -11.66
CA LYS A 115 -26.21 13.57 -11.31
C LYS A 115 -26.48 14.45 -10.08
N ALA A 116 -27.42 15.37 -10.21
CA ALA A 116 -27.92 16.20 -9.11
C ALA A 116 -29.44 16.03 -8.97
N PHE A 117 -29.95 16.10 -7.73
CA PHE A 117 -31.39 16.11 -7.44
C PHE A 117 -32.22 14.99 -8.12
N ARG A 118 -31.68 13.76 -8.19
CA ARG A 118 -32.30 12.54 -8.78
C ARG A 118 -32.70 12.61 -10.26
N SER A 119 -32.76 13.79 -10.89
CA SER A 119 -33.24 13.95 -12.27
C SER A 119 -32.40 14.87 -13.15
N LEU A 120 -31.48 15.66 -12.57
CA LEU A 120 -30.58 16.50 -13.36
C LEU A 120 -29.30 15.74 -13.66
N GLU A 121 -28.98 15.63 -14.94
CA GLU A 121 -27.77 14.97 -15.41
C GLU A 121 -26.98 15.93 -16.31
N ALA A 122 -25.71 16.14 -15.98
CA ALA A 122 -24.76 16.84 -16.82
C ALA A 122 -23.68 15.84 -17.26
N GLN A 123 -23.38 15.82 -18.55
CA GLN A 123 -22.41 14.91 -19.12
C GLN A 123 -21.32 15.71 -19.85
N TYR A 124 -20.07 15.29 -19.70
CA TYR A 124 -18.93 15.84 -20.42
C TYR A 124 -18.13 14.70 -21.04
N VAL A 125 -17.88 14.79 -22.35
CA VAL A 125 -17.19 13.78 -23.16
C VAL A 125 -15.84 14.32 -23.62
N PHE A 126 -14.78 13.79 -23.06
CA PHE A 126 -13.40 14.11 -23.43
C PHE A 126 -12.90 13.11 -24.47
N LYS A 127 -12.77 13.57 -25.71
CA LYS A 127 -12.26 12.75 -26.81
C LYS A 127 -10.74 12.64 -26.71
N MET A 128 -10.28 11.43 -26.47
CA MET A 128 -8.87 11.13 -26.24
C MET A 128 -8.18 10.79 -27.55
N THR A 129 -7.12 11.53 -27.88
CA THR A 129 -6.32 11.33 -29.09
C THR A 129 -5.16 10.37 -28.78
N PRO A 130 -4.98 9.27 -29.53
CA PRO A 130 -3.83 8.40 -29.35
C PRO A 130 -2.52 9.14 -29.58
N MET A 131 -1.55 8.92 -28.70
CA MET A 131 -0.21 9.48 -28.82
C MET A 131 0.72 8.50 -29.52
N THR A 132 1.56 9.00 -30.43
CA THR A 132 2.67 8.22 -30.96
C THR A 132 3.79 8.20 -29.92
N ILE A 133 4.07 7.03 -29.35
CA ILE A 133 5.06 6.89 -28.28
C ILE A 133 6.35 6.35 -28.88
N GLU A 134 7.45 7.06 -28.64
CA GLU A 134 8.77 6.56 -29.01
C GLU A 134 9.17 5.36 -28.13
N LYS A 135 9.95 4.43 -28.69
CA LYS A 135 10.39 3.22 -27.96
C LYS A 135 11.11 3.54 -26.64
N VAL A 136 11.80 4.67 -26.56
CA VAL A 136 12.48 5.15 -25.35
C VAL A 136 11.45 5.47 -24.25
N ALA A 137 10.39 6.22 -24.58
CA ALA A 137 9.32 6.54 -23.64
C ALA A 137 8.55 5.30 -23.15
N VAL A 138 8.43 4.26 -23.98
CA VAL A 138 7.89 2.95 -23.53
C VAL A 138 8.81 2.30 -22.50
N LEU A 139 10.13 2.34 -22.70
CA LEU A 139 11.08 1.79 -21.74
C LEU A 139 11.07 2.56 -20.42
N GLU A 140 11.03 3.89 -20.47
CA GLU A 140 10.87 4.74 -19.27
C GLU A 140 9.56 4.42 -18.53
N ALA A 141 8.46 4.25 -19.25
CA ALA A 141 7.18 3.86 -18.65
C ALA A 141 7.22 2.47 -18.02
N LYS A 142 8.03 1.54 -18.55
CA LYS A 142 8.26 0.22 -17.94
C LYS A 142 9.17 0.30 -16.71
N ILE A 143 10.21 1.13 -16.75
CA ILE A 143 11.09 1.35 -15.60
C ILE A 143 10.28 1.93 -14.44
N ARG A 144 9.46 2.96 -14.67
CA ARG A 144 8.58 3.54 -13.65
C ARG A 144 7.64 2.50 -13.05
N ASP A 145 7.04 1.64 -13.86
CA ASP A 145 6.15 0.59 -13.36
C ASP A 145 6.90 -0.46 -12.52
N LEU A 146 8.15 -0.78 -12.87
CA LEU A 146 9.00 -1.66 -12.07
C LEU A 146 9.40 -1.00 -10.75
N GLU A 147 9.73 0.29 -10.75
CA GLU A 147 10.03 1.08 -9.56
C GLU A 147 8.80 1.16 -8.62
N GLU A 148 7.62 1.47 -9.15
CA GLU A 148 6.36 1.46 -8.38
C GLU A 148 6.05 0.07 -7.78
N ALA A 149 6.29 -1.00 -8.55
CA ALA A 149 6.09 -2.37 -8.07
C ALA A 149 7.12 -2.78 -7.00
N LEU A 150 8.32 -2.19 -7.02
CA LEU A 150 9.36 -2.43 -6.03
C LEU A 150 9.08 -1.66 -4.73
N GLU A 151 8.62 -0.41 -4.82
CA GLU A 151 8.20 0.37 -3.66
C GLU A 151 7.09 -0.34 -2.86
N LYS A 152 6.10 -0.93 -3.54
CA LYS A 152 5.05 -1.75 -2.90
C LYS A 152 5.55 -3.05 -2.25
N LYS A 153 6.82 -3.41 -2.43
CA LYS A 153 7.41 -4.69 -1.98
C LYS A 153 8.58 -4.52 -1.03
N LYS A 154 8.83 -3.31 -0.50
CA LYS A 154 9.81 -3.18 0.58
C LYS A 154 9.34 -4.06 1.76
N PRO A 155 10.14 -5.03 2.19
CA PRO A 155 9.72 -5.92 3.25
C PRO A 155 9.58 -5.09 4.53
N VAL A 156 8.40 -5.16 5.12
CA VAL A 156 8.13 -4.56 6.42
C VAL A 156 8.77 -5.45 7.47
N ILE A 157 9.88 -4.97 8.06
CA ILE A 157 10.72 -5.75 8.97
C ILE A 157 10.97 -5.02 10.28
N PHE A 158 11.04 -5.80 11.34
CA PHE A 158 11.70 -5.45 12.59
C PHE A 158 12.91 -6.37 12.76
N SER A 159 14.09 -5.82 13.05
CA SER A 159 15.31 -6.59 13.28
C SER A 159 16.13 -5.97 14.39
N ALA A 160 16.34 -6.73 15.47
CA ALA A 160 17.06 -6.29 16.64
C ALA A 160 18.05 -7.35 17.13
N SER A 161 18.98 -6.93 17.98
CA SER A 161 19.90 -7.82 18.68
C SER A 161 19.96 -7.47 20.17
N SER A 162 20.11 -8.47 21.02
CA SER A 162 20.24 -8.24 22.46
C SER A 162 21.59 -7.61 22.79
N THR A 163 21.58 -6.58 23.63
CA THR A 163 22.79 -5.86 24.04
C THR A 163 23.44 -6.49 25.27
N ASN A 164 22.61 -7.06 26.15
CA ASN A 164 23.02 -7.56 27.45
C ASN A 164 22.62 -9.03 27.63
N VAL A 165 23.34 -9.69 28.53
CA VAL A 165 23.00 -11.04 29.01
C VAL A 165 21.69 -10.96 29.79
N ALA A 166 20.69 -11.76 29.40
CA ALA A 166 19.42 -11.83 30.12
C ALA A 166 19.52 -12.90 31.23
N SER A 167 19.28 -12.52 32.48
CA SER A 167 19.29 -13.42 33.63
C SER A 167 18.16 -14.46 33.55
N PRO A 168 18.18 -15.53 34.37
CA PRO A 168 17.14 -16.54 34.34
C PRO A 168 15.78 -15.92 34.61
N GLN A 169 14.76 -16.34 33.86
CA GLN A 169 13.38 -15.84 33.96
C GLN A 169 13.18 -14.35 33.61
N SER A 170 14.24 -13.65 33.20
CA SER A 170 14.13 -12.27 32.71
C SER A 170 13.74 -12.25 31.23
N ARG A 171 13.25 -11.09 30.79
CA ARG A 171 12.95 -10.84 29.38
C ARG A 171 14.21 -10.34 28.68
N VAL A 172 14.34 -10.69 27.40
CA VAL A 172 15.42 -10.18 26.55
C VAL A 172 15.23 -8.67 26.34
N VAL A 173 16.33 -7.92 26.43
CA VAL A 173 16.36 -6.48 26.14
C VAL A 173 17.00 -6.28 24.77
N TRP A 174 16.28 -5.63 23.87
CA TRP A 174 16.66 -5.35 22.50
C TRP A 174 17.46 -4.04 22.38
N ASN A 175 18.23 -3.90 21.30
CA ASN A 175 18.95 -2.66 21.04
C ASN A 175 18.01 -1.56 20.52
N SER A 176 18.34 -0.30 20.82
CA SER A 176 17.61 0.87 20.31
C SER A 176 17.88 1.17 18.83
N SER A 177 18.98 0.64 18.28
CA SER A 177 19.32 0.74 16.85
C SER A 177 18.68 -0.37 16.01
N ALA A 178 17.51 -0.87 16.42
CA ALA A 178 16.76 -1.85 15.66
C ALA A 178 16.40 -1.28 14.28
N ILE A 179 16.47 -2.11 13.24
CA ILE A 179 15.86 -1.77 11.96
C ILE A 179 14.37 -1.99 12.16
N SER A 180 13.56 -0.94 12.10
CA SER A 180 12.11 -1.01 12.31
C SER A 180 11.39 -0.20 11.24
N ASN A 181 10.18 -0.63 10.93
CA ASN A 181 9.20 0.21 10.25
C ASN A 181 8.23 0.73 11.33
N GLU A 182 8.28 2.04 11.61
CA GLU A 182 7.52 2.69 12.69
C GLU A 182 6.01 2.67 12.46
N ASP A 183 5.54 2.45 11.23
CA ASP A 183 4.11 2.31 10.93
C ASP A 183 3.57 0.93 11.34
N TYR A 184 4.44 -0.06 11.58
CA TYR A 184 4.06 -1.47 11.82
C TYR A 184 4.57 -2.04 13.14
N PHE A 185 5.63 -1.47 13.70
CA PHE A 185 6.27 -1.97 14.91
C PHE A 185 6.70 -0.83 15.83
N GLU A 186 6.39 -0.98 17.11
CA GLU A 186 6.91 -0.13 18.17
C GLU A 186 7.71 -0.97 19.18
N LEU A 187 8.88 -0.48 19.58
CA LEU A 187 9.66 -1.07 20.65
C LEU A 187 9.39 -0.32 21.96
N SER A 188 9.00 -1.04 23.01
CA SER A 188 8.71 -0.43 24.32
C SER A 188 9.88 0.38 24.88
N GLU A 189 9.60 1.34 25.77
CA GLU A 189 10.64 2.16 26.42
C GLU A 189 11.70 1.32 27.16
N ASP A 190 11.30 0.20 27.75
CA ASP A 190 12.19 -0.73 28.43
C ASP A 190 12.91 -1.72 27.49
N MET A 191 12.65 -1.58 26.19
CA MET A 191 13.20 -2.34 25.06
C MET A 191 12.98 -3.85 25.15
N LYS A 192 11.95 -4.32 25.86
CA LYS A 192 11.68 -5.75 26.07
C LYS A 192 10.49 -6.27 25.28
N VAL A 193 9.67 -5.37 24.72
CA VAL A 193 8.40 -5.71 24.09
C VAL A 193 8.37 -5.10 22.70
N VAL A 194 8.07 -5.91 21.69
CA VAL A 194 7.75 -5.41 20.35
C VAL A 194 6.24 -5.43 20.21
N MET A 195 5.66 -4.26 19.99
CA MET A 195 4.24 -4.06 19.70
C MET A 195 3.99 -4.17 18.21
N ILE A 196 2.90 -4.82 17.84
CA ILE A 196 2.38 -4.85 16.47
C ILE A 196 1.37 -3.73 16.30
N LEU A 197 1.54 -2.88 15.28
CA LEU A 197 0.66 -1.73 15.03
C LEU A 197 -0.38 -2.00 13.94
N GLU A 198 -0.25 -3.10 13.21
CA GLU A 198 -1.15 -3.44 12.10
C GLU A 198 -1.48 -4.93 12.13
N ARG A 199 -2.70 -5.27 11.76
CA ARG A 199 -3.12 -6.67 11.71
C ARG A 199 -2.47 -7.39 10.54
N GLY A 200 -1.93 -8.60 10.78
CA GLY A 200 -1.29 -9.33 9.71
C GLY A 200 -0.76 -10.70 10.05
N LEU A 201 -0.26 -11.37 9.01
CA LEU A 201 0.50 -12.61 9.11
C LEU A 201 1.99 -12.27 9.22
N TYR A 202 2.62 -12.66 10.32
CA TYR A 202 4.00 -12.34 10.65
C TYR A 202 4.88 -13.58 10.73
N GLU A 203 6.04 -13.55 10.09
CA GLU A 203 7.12 -14.50 10.33
C GLU A 203 8.03 -13.95 11.43
N ILE A 204 8.20 -14.70 12.52
CA ILE A 204 9.01 -14.34 13.68
C ILE A 204 10.15 -15.34 13.83
N GLN A 205 11.37 -14.85 13.73
CA GLN A 205 12.59 -15.62 13.88
C GLN A 205 13.39 -15.11 15.08
N MET A 206 13.77 -16.02 15.96
CA MET A 206 14.68 -15.73 17.05
C MET A 206 15.79 -16.77 17.09
N THR A 207 17.05 -16.31 17.19
CA THR A 207 18.19 -17.21 17.41
C THR A 207 19.12 -16.65 18.47
N GLY A 208 19.82 -17.53 19.15
CA GLY A 208 20.76 -17.10 20.18
C GLY A 208 21.52 -18.24 20.83
N ARG A 209 22.24 -17.88 21.87
CA ARG A 209 23.05 -18.78 22.68
C ARG A 209 22.67 -18.66 24.15
N VAL A 210 22.79 -19.76 24.89
CA VAL A 210 22.68 -19.78 26.35
C VAL A 210 24.04 -19.87 27.03
N GLN A 211 24.14 -19.31 28.23
CA GLN A 211 25.27 -19.45 29.14
C GLN A 211 24.84 -20.15 30.44
N ASN A 212 25.81 -20.74 31.14
CA ASN A 212 25.60 -21.43 32.43
C ASN A 212 24.62 -22.62 32.37
N TRP A 213 24.55 -23.28 31.22
CA TRP A 213 23.76 -24.49 31.02
C TRP A 213 24.23 -25.63 31.94
N ASN A 214 23.29 -26.25 32.65
CA ASN A 214 23.54 -27.22 33.72
C ASN A 214 23.39 -28.70 33.28
N GLY A 215 23.20 -28.96 31.98
CA GLY A 215 22.98 -30.31 31.46
C GLY A 215 21.52 -30.74 31.34
N MET A 216 20.57 -29.94 31.84
CA MET A 216 19.12 -30.23 31.73
C MET A 216 18.52 -29.60 30.49
N VAL A 217 17.46 -30.21 29.95
CA VAL A 217 16.68 -29.59 28.86
C VAL A 217 15.99 -28.34 29.37
N GLU A 218 16.28 -27.22 28.74
CA GLU A 218 15.73 -25.91 29.10
C GLU A 218 15.09 -25.26 27.86
N THR A 219 14.19 -24.30 28.08
CA THR A 219 13.38 -23.71 27.00
C THR A 219 13.44 -22.19 26.98
N VAL A 220 13.47 -21.63 25.78
CA VAL A 220 13.23 -20.20 25.50
C VAL A 220 11.83 -20.07 24.93
N HIS A 221 11.00 -19.19 25.49
CA HIS A 221 9.61 -19.03 25.09
C HIS A 221 9.40 -17.74 24.30
N CYS A 222 8.59 -17.84 23.22
CA CYS A 222 7.91 -16.71 22.61
C CYS A 222 6.56 -16.52 23.33
N LEU A 223 6.33 -15.32 23.84
CA LEU A 223 5.09 -14.92 24.48
C LEU A 223 4.40 -13.90 23.58
N VAL A 224 3.15 -14.17 23.21
CA VAL A 224 2.25 -13.20 22.57
C VAL A 224 1.14 -12.90 23.57
N ASP A 225 0.95 -11.63 23.92
CA ASP A 225 -0.07 -11.16 24.89
C ASP A 225 0.01 -11.91 26.23
N GLY A 226 1.24 -12.24 26.63
CA GLY A 226 1.54 -12.99 27.86
C GLY A 226 1.36 -14.51 27.76
N VAL A 227 0.84 -15.04 26.64
CA VAL A 227 0.66 -16.46 26.40
C VAL A 227 1.85 -17.05 25.65
N SER A 228 2.38 -18.18 26.12
CA SER A 228 3.45 -18.90 25.43
C SER A 228 2.95 -19.58 24.17
N VAL A 229 3.23 -18.99 23.01
CA VAL A 229 2.84 -19.53 21.69
C VAL A 229 3.84 -20.53 21.14
N ALA A 230 5.10 -20.47 21.59
CA ALA A 230 6.14 -21.40 21.18
C ALA A 230 7.29 -21.48 22.18
N ALA A 231 8.05 -22.58 22.11
CA ALA A 231 9.26 -22.77 22.89
C ALA A 231 10.36 -23.45 22.06
N ALA A 232 11.58 -22.93 22.14
CA ALA A 232 12.77 -23.56 21.59
C ALA A 232 13.50 -24.35 22.67
N LEU A 233 13.81 -25.61 22.38
CA LEU A 233 14.62 -26.46 23.26
C LEU A 233 16.10 -26.08 23.13
N VAL A 234 16.77 -26.03 24.27
CA VAL A 234 18.21 -25.79 24.37
C VAL A 234 18.89 -27.09 24.77
N GLY A 235 19.78 -27.58 23.89
CA GLY A 235 20.57 -28.79 24.12
C GLY A 235 22.05 -28.49 24.35
N GLU A 236 22.89 -29.53 24.21
CA GLU A 236 24.34 -29.46 24.45
C GLU A 236 25.07 -28.39 23.62
N SER A 237 24.58 -28.09 22.42
CA SER A 237 25.15 -27.05 21.56
C SER A 237 25.03 -25.64 22.15
N ARG A 238 24.15 -25.46 23.16
CA ARG A 238 23.78 -24.18 23.77
C ARG A 238 23.20 -23.16 22.79
N LEU A 239 22.90 -23.58 21.57
CA LEU A 239 22.26 -22.76 20.56
C LEU A 239 20.77 -23.06 20.58
N PHE A 240 19.97 -22.02 20.36
CA PHE A 240 18.55 -22.18 20.10
C PHE A 240 18.16 -21.37 18.88
N GLY A 241 17.12 -21.85 18.22
CA GLY A 241 16.50 -21.18 17.09
C GLY A 241 15.01 -21.44 17.12
N MET A 242 14.25 -20.46 16.69
CA MET A 242 12.81 -20.52 16.59
C MET A 242 12.38 -19.77 15.33
N ASN A 243 11.46 -20.36 14.57
CA ASN A 243 10.79 -19.71 13.46
C ASN A 243 9.28 -19.98 13.59
N LEU A 244 8.48 -18.92 13.56
CA LEU A 244 7.03 -18.97 13.75
C LEU A 244 6.36 -18.17 12.64
N LEU A 245 5.21 -18.65 12.19
CA LEU A 245 4.31 -17.90 11.34
C LEU A 245 3.01 -17.71 12.10
N LEU A 246 2.72 -16.48 12.53
CA LEU A 246 1.60 -16.16 13.41
C LEU A 246 0.70 -15.09 12.78
N LEU A 247 -0.60 -15.27 12.94
CA LEU A 247 -1.56 -14.17 12.76
C LEU A 247 -1.54 -13.34 14.04
N LEU A 248 -1.26 -12.05 13.92
CA LEU A 248 -1.26 -11.11 15.04
C LEU A 248 -2.23 -9.98 14.74
N ASP A 249 -2.92 -9.54 15.78
CA ASP A 249 -3.82 -8.41 15.72
C ASP A 249 -3.06 -7.12 16.04
N GLU A 250 -3.68 -5.97 15.75
CA GLU A 250 -3.22 -4.67 16.22
C GLU A 250 -3.10 -4.71 17.77
N ASP A 251 -2.08 -4.05 18.30
CA ASP A 251 -1.69 -4.02 19.71
C ASP A 251 -1.13 -5.34 20.30
N SER A 252 -0.97 -6.40 19.50
CA SER A 252 -0.35 -7.63 19.99
C SER A 252 1.08 -7.39 20.50
N GLU A 253 1.39 -7.92 21.68
CA GLU A 253 2.68 -7.76 22.35
C GLU A 253 3.56 -9.02 22.18
N ILE A 254 4.74 -8.88 21.58
CA ILE A 254 5.70 -9.99 21.45
C ILE A 254 6.83 -9.84 22.50
N LYS A 255 7.05 -10.90 23.28
CA LYS A 255 8.09 -10.96 24.33
C LYS A 255 8.83 -12.28 24.28
N PHE A 256 10.11 -12.26 24.65
CA PHE A 256 10.92 -13.49 24.75
C PHE A 256 11.49 -13.66 26.16
N LYS A 257 11.39 -14.87 26.69
CA LYS A 257 11.77 -15.20 28.07
C LYS A 257 12.45 -16.56 28.17
N SER A 258 13.52 -16.65 28.95
CA SER A 258 14.10 -17.93 29.37
C SER A 258 13.29 -18.55 30.52
N CYS A 259 12.99 -19.84 30.46
CA CYS A 259 12.22 -20.55 31.50
C CYS A 259 13.06 -21.53 32.35
N GLY A 260 14.40 -21.47 32.27
CA GLY A 260 15.32 -22.31 33.04
C GLY A 260 16.18 -21.53 34.04
N LYS A 261 17.28 -22.16 34.51
CA LYS A 261 18.25 -21.58 35.45
C LYS A 261 19.53 -21.12 34.74
N TYR A 262 19.38 -20.62 33.52
CA TYR A 262 20.46 -20.23 32.62
C TYR A 262 20.29 -18.78 32.17
N ASN A 263 21.37 -18.22 31.62
CA ASN A 263 21.35 -16.89 31.05
C ASN A 263 21.23 -16.96 29.53
N LEU A 264 20.49 -16.04 28.93
CA LEU A 264 20.58 -15.81 27.48
C LEU A 264 21.76 -14.89 27.23
N ASP A 265 22.63 -15.29 26.31
CA ASP A 265 23.81 -14.51 25.95
C ASP A 265 23.41 -13.17 25.29
N SER A 266 24.32 -12.21 25.30
CA SER A 266 24.17 -11.04 24.43
C SER A 266 24.34 -11.47 22.96
N GLY A 267 23.82 -10.68 22.03
CA GLY A 267 23.83 -11.01 20.61
C GLY A 267 22.77 -12.02 20.16
N CYS A 268 21.76 -12.31 20.99
CA CYS A 268 20.54 -12.97 20.50
C CYS A 268 19.88 -12.08 19.45
N THR A 269 19.45 -12.65 18.33
CA THR A 269 18.84 -11.90 17.23
C THR A 269 17.35 -12.15 17.16
N LEU A 270 16.57 -11.11 16.92
CA LEU A 270 15.15 -11.17 16.61
C LEU A 270 14.92 -10.54 15.24
N LYS A 271 14.17 -11.24 14.40
CA LYS A 271 13.66 -10.73 13.13
C LYS A 271 12.18 -11.01 13.05
N ILE A 272 11.39 -10.00 12.74
CA ILE A 272 9.96 -10.09 12.48
C ILE A 272 9.72 -9.53 11.08
N VAL A 273 8.96 -10.24 10.27
CA VAL A 273 8.64 -9.84 8.89
C VAL A 273 7.13 -9.92 8.73
N LEU A 274 6.49 -8.82 8.32
CA LEU A 274 5.11 -8.88 7.85
C LEU A 274 5.10 -9.58 6.48
N VAL A 275 4.44 -10.73 6.44
CA VAL A 275 4.26 -11.53 5.22
C VAL A 275 3.05 -11.04 4.44
N GLN A 276 1.96 -10.71 5.15
CA GLN A 276 0.72 -10.24 4.55
C GLN A 276 -0.07 -9.38 5.54
N GLU A 277 -0.39 -8.15 5.14
CA GLU A 277 -1.34 -7.28 5.83
C GLU A 277 -2.77 -7.82 5.66
N MET A 278 -3.55 -7.79 6.73
CA MET A 278 -4.94 -8.25 6.74
C MET A 278 -5.85 -7.05 7.03
N SER A 279 -6.75 -6.71 6.12
CA SER A 279 -7.75 -5.67 6.39
C SER A 279 -8.74 -6.14 7.45
N ASN A 280 -9.19 -5.21 8.31
CA ASN A 280 -10.25 -5.42 9.31
C ASN A 280 -11.65 -5.57 8.68
N ASP A 281 -11.76 -6.22 7.53
CA ASP A 281 -13.02 -6.53 6.87
C ASP A 281 -13.64 -7.79 7.49
N ILE A 282 -14.07 -7.67 8.74
CA ILE A 282 -15.05 -8.58 9.32
C ILE A 282 -16.19 -7.73 9.89
N GLU A 283 -17.06 -7.26 8.98
CA GLU A 283 -18.46 -7.09 9.34
C GLU A 283 -19.03 -8.50 9.52
N CYS A 284 -19.14 -8.95 10.77
CA CYS A 284 -20.05 -10.05 11.08
C CYS A 284 -21.48 -9.50 10.96
N GLU A 285 -22.21 -10.01 9.96
CA GLU A 285 -23.67 -9.96 9.89
C GLU A 285 -24.35 -10.47 11.18
#